data_AF-A0AA51GWY1-F1
#
_entry.id   AF-A0AA51GWY1-F1
#
_cell.length_a   1.000
_cell.length_b   1.000
_cell.length_c   1.000
_cell.angle_alpha   90.00
_cell.angle_beta   90.00
_cell.angle_gamma   90.00
#
_symmetry.space_group_name_H-M   'P 1'
#
loop_
_entity.id
_entity.type
_entity.pdbx_description
1 polymer ?
#
loop_
_entity_poly.entity_id
_entity_poly.type
_entity_poly.pdbx_seq_one_letter_code
_entity_poly.pdbx_strand_id
1 'polypeptide(L)'
;MEPYFIFKGKNSRDFGILISEMPDIVKPQRREQEVTIPGRSGVLTIDENAYESYTLSIACGKRGTERLGEIVAWLDGSGDLTLSTEPDKVYRARISNAISISDVIYLYNSFLVQFKVFPFKYSLNAVRSHADNLVLTVPTSIKNKGSVYSEPTITIHGAGNITLIINGTNYGLLGVAEYITINSEMMEVYKGKVNCNNKFSALDFPRLEVGMNTISWTGNVTKIEVEPKWRWL
;
A
#
# COMPACT_ATOMS: atom_id res chain seq x y z
N MET A 1 7.08 -25.53 -7.04
CA MET A 1 7.99 -24.41 -6.73
C MET A 1 7.94 -24.23 -5.22
N GLU A 2 9.07 -24.21 -4.53
CA GLU A 2 9.06 -24.13 -3.06
C GLU A 2 8.49 -22.78 -2.58
N PRO A 3 7.61 -22.75 -1.56
CA PRO A 3 7.10 -21.50 -1.02
C PRO A 3 8.23 -20.62 -0.44
N TYR A 4 8.13 -19.31 -0.61
CA TYR A 4 9.07 -18.34 -0.04
C TYR A 4 8.38 -17.00 0.26
N PHE A 5 8.88 -16.26 1.24
CA PHE A 5 8.57 -14.83 1.39
C PHE A 5 9.84 -13.99 1.33
N ILE A 6 9.68 -12.74 0.90
CA ILE A 6 10.71 -11.70 0.91
C ILE A 6 10.27 -10.65 1.92
N PHE A 7 11.10 -10.36 2.92
CA PHE A 7 10.83 -9.32 3.92
C PHE A 7 12.02 -8.37 4.01
N LYS A 8 11.77 -7.06 4.00
CA LYS A 8 12.82 -6.02 3.99
C LYS A 8 13.87 -6.26 2.88
N GLY A 9 13.40 -6.72 1.72
CA GLY A 9 14.25 -7.00 0.55
C GLY A 9 15.10 -8.28 0.62
N LYS A 10 15.12 -9.02 1.74
CA LYS A 10 15.86 -10.30 1.85
C LYS A 10 14.92 -11.50 1.65
N ASN A 11 15.40 -12.56 1.01
CA ASN A 11 14.61 -13.76 0.77
C ASN A 11 14.75 -14.74 1.94
N SER A 12 13.64 -15.30 2.42
CA SER A 12 13.62 -16.37 3.43
C SER A 12 14.52 -17.57 3.09
N ARG A 13 14.66 -17.89 1.79
CA ARG A 13 15.54 -18.96 1.32
C ARG A 13 17.02 -18.70 1.60
N ASP A 14 17.46 -17.44 1.63
CA ASP A 14 18.85 -17.06 1.89
C ASP A 14 19.28 -17.39 3.34
N PHE A 15 18.29 -17.59 4.22
CA PHE A 15 18.47 -17.99 5.62
C PHE A 15 18.25 -19.49 5.85
N GLY A 16 17.95 -20.26 4.79
CA GLY A 16 17.61 -21.68 4.87
C GLY A 16 16.30 -21.95 5.60
N ILE A 17 15.35 -21.01 5.54
CA ILE A 17 14.00 -21.19 6.08
C ILE A 17 13.18 -21.96 5.06
N LEU A 18 12.58 -23.05 5.51
CA LEU A 18 11.60 -23.85 4.78
C LEU A 18 10.21 -23.41 5.23
N ILE A 19 9.31 -23.17 4.28
CA ILE A 19 7.93 -22.80 4.61
C ILE A 19 7.06 -24.05 4.53
N SER A 20 6.44 -24.37 5.65
CA SER A 20 5.52 -25.51 5.77
C SER A 20 4.11 -25.14 5.33
N GLU A 21 3.67 -23.91 5.66
CA GLU A 21 2.33 -23.42 5.36
C GLU A 21 2.37 -21.93 5.02
N MET A 22 1.72 -21.58 3.92
CA MET A 22 1.52 -20.20 3.49
C MET A 22 0.21 -19.67 4.07
N PRO A 23 0.11 -18.35 4.31
CA PRO A 23 -1.12 -17.78 4.83
C PRO A 23 -2.21 -17.84 3.75
N ASP A 24 -3.46 -17.97 4.21
CA ASP A 24 -4.63 -17.86 3.34
C ASP A 24 -4.77 -16.46 2.73
N ILE A 25 -5.48 -16.38 1.61
CA ILE A 25 -5.89 -15.10 1.03
C ILE A 25 -6.99 -14.53 1.92
N VAL A 26 -6.65 -13.48 2.66
CA VAL A 26 -7.56 -12.79 3.58
C VAL A 26 -8.05 -11.49 2.94
N LYS A 27 -9.37 -11.31 2.87
CA LYS A 27 -9.97 -10.00 2.62
C LYS A 27 -9.98 -9.22 3.94
N PRO A 28 -9.47 -7.98 4.00
CA PRO A 28 -9.46 -7.20 5.23
C PRO A 28 -10.88 -6.91 5.72
N GLN A 29 -11.06 -6.91 7.04
CA GLN A 29 -12.33 -6.55 7.67
C GLN A 29 -12.61 -5.07 7.45
N ARG A 30 -13.85 -4.72 7.07
CA ARG A 30 -14.27 -3.32 6.95
C ARG A 30 -14.51 -2.74 8.34
N ARG A 31 -14.10 -1.49 8.55
CA ARG A 31 -14.33 -0.78 9.81
C ARG A 31 -15.74 -0.22 9.80
N GLU A 32 -16.62 -0.92 10.51
CA GLU A 32 -18.03 -0.58 10.62
C GLU A 32 -18.43 -0.58 12.10
N GLN A 33 -19.31 0.35 12.47
CA GLN A 33 -19.94 0.41 13.78
C GLN A 33 -21.40 -0.02 13.65
N GLU A 34 -21.79 -1.04 14.42
CA GLU A 34 -23.19 -1.48 14.49
C GLU A 34 -23.89 -0.86 15.70
N VAL A 35 -25.06 -0.27 15.46
CA VAL A 35 -25.91 0.33 16.50
C VAL A 35 -27.25 -0.40 16.51
N THR A 36 -27.53 -1.10 17.61
CA THR A 36 -28.82 -1.76 17.84
C THR A 36 -29.83 -0.76 18.41
N ILE A 37 -30.96 -0.57 17.72
CA ILE A 37 -32.02 0.35 18.14
C ILE A 37 -33.17 -0.49 18.74
N PRO A 38 -33.52 -0.32 20.02
CA PRO A 38 -34.64 -1.04 20.63
C PRO A 38 -35.94 -0.87 19.85
N GLY A 39 -36.65 -1.98 19.61
CA GLY A 39 -37.91 -2.00 18.86
C GLY A 39 -37.76 -2.02 17.33
N ARG A 40 -36.53 -1.99 16.80
CA ARG A 40 -36.25 -2.18 15.37
C ARG A 40 -35.60 -3.55 15.14
N SER A 41 -36.12 -4.32 14.18
CA SER A 41 -35.46 -5.54 13.71
C SER A 41 -34.21 -5.19 12.90
N GLY A 42 -33.08 -5.81 13.24
CA GLY A 42 -31.78 -5.59 12.59
C GLY A 42 -30.92 -4.52 13.29
N VAL A 43 -29.76 -4.23 12.69
CA VAL A 43 -28.78 -3.26 13.19
C VAL A 43 -28.62 -2.11 12.21
N LEU A 44 -28.34 -0.91 12.73
CA LEU A 44 -27.88 0.20 11.91
C LEU A 44 -26.37 0.10 11.76
N THR A 45 -25.88 -0.08 10.52
CA THR A 45 -24.45 -0.13 10.21
C THR A 45 -23.96 1.26 9.80
N ILE A 46 -22.95 1.78 10.50
CA ILE A 46 -22.24 3.01 10.18
C ILE A 46 -20.87 2.61 9.61
N ASP A 47 -20.63 2.91 8.35
CA ASP A 47 -19.40 2.54 7.64
C ASP A 47 -18.42 3.71 7.58
N GLU A 48 -17.21 3.50 8.09
CA GLU A 48 -16.16 4.51 8.11
C GLU A 48 -15.38 4.59 6.79
N ASN A 49 -15.73 3.78 5.78
CA ASN A 49 -15.01 3.64 4.51
C ASN A 49 -13.50 3.31 4.71
N ALA A 50 -13.21 2.59 5.79
CA ALA A 50 -11.88 2.17 6.18
C ALA A 50 -11.83 0.65 6.39
N TYR A 51 -10.61 0.11 6.47
CA TYR A 51 -10.37 -1.31 6.66
C TYR A 51 -9.41 -1.52 7.82
N GLU A 52 -9.62 -2.62 8.55
CA GLU A 52 -8.75 -3.01 9.64
C GLU A 52 -7.49 -3.71 9.16
N SER A 53 -6.40 -3.50 9.89
CA SER A 53 -5.20 -4.32 9.76
C SER A 53 -5.50 -5.76 10.18
N TYR A 54 -4.87 -6.72 9.52
CA TYR A 54 -5.01 -8.14 9.84
C TYR A 54 -3.64 -8.81 9.97
N THR A 55 -3.63 -10.07 10.40
CA THR A 55 -2.39 -10.83 10.64
C THR A 55 -2.27 -11.97 9.64
N LEU A 56 -1.16 -11.98 8.90
CA LEU A 56 -0.75 -13.11 8.06
C LEU A 56 0.19 -14.00 8.86
N SER A 57 -0.16 -15.28 9.01
CA SER A 57 0.66 -16.24 9.75
C SER A 57 1.35 -17.20 8.78
N ILE A 58 2.67 -17.32 8.86
CA ILE A 58 3.48 -18.21 8.02
C ILE A 58 4.16 -19.24 8.90
N ALA A 59 3.85 -20.52 8.69
CA ALA A 59 4.50 -21.60 9.41
C ALA A 59 5.87 -21.89 8.78
N CYS A 60 6.92 -21.66 9.55
CA CYS A 60 8.30 -21.80 9.12
C CYS A 60 8.97 -22.96 9.85
N GLY A 61 9.85 -23.65 9.13
CA GLY A 61 10.78 -24.63 9.64
C GLY A 61 12.21 -24.27 9.26
N LYS A 62 13.18 -24.60 10.10
CA LYS A 62 14.60 -24.46 9.78
C LYS A 62 15.37 -25.66 10.27
N ARG A 63 16.24 -26.20 9.40
CA ARG A 63 17.19 -27.25 9.77
C ARG A 63 18.41 -26.62 10.45
N GLY A 64 18.77 -27.12 11.63
CA GLY A 64 19.87 -26.62 12.44
C GLY A 64 19.57 -25.29 13.14
N THR A 65 20.47 -24.88 14.02
CA THR A 65 20.38 -23.66 14.85
C THR A 65 21.30 -22.53 14.34
N GLU A 66 21.97 -22.76 13.21
CA GLU A 66 22.86 -21.79 12.55
C GLU A 66 22.10 -20.50 12.21
N ARG A 67 22.65 -19.34 12.55
CA ARG A 67 22.11 -18.00 12.19
C ARG A 67 20.71 -17.67 12.75
N LEU A 68 20.25 -18.37 13.80
CA LEU A 68 18.96 -18.04 14.44
C LEU A 68 18.89 -16.59 14.94
N GLY A 69 19.97 -16.06 15.52
CA GLY A 69 20.03 -14.67 15.97
C GLY A 69 19.87 -13.65 14.82
N GLU A 70 20.46 -13.93 13.66
CA GLU A 70 20.28 -13.08 12.47
C GLU A 70 18.84 -13.11 11.94
N ILE A 71 18.20 -14.28 12.00
CA ILE A 71 16.80 -14.45 11.57
C ILE A 71 15.87 -13.65 12.51
N VAL A 72 16.05 -13.77 13.83
CA VAL A 72 15.24 -13.02 14.80
C VAL A 72 15.44 -11.51 14.62
N ALA A 73 16.68 -11.05 14.45
CA ALA A 73 16.96 -9.64 14.21
C ALA A 73 16.38 -9.12 12.87
N TRP A 74 16.38 -9.96 11.83
CA TRP A 74 15.78 -9.63 10.54
C TRP A 74 14.25 -9.53 10.63
N LEU A 75 13.63 -10.45 11.35
CA LEU A 75 12.18 -10.57 11.58
C LEU A 75 11.64 -9.59 12.65
N ASP A 76 12.36 -8.54 13.01
CA ASP A 76 11.86 -7.51 13.93
C ASP A 76 11.47 -6.21 13.21
N GLY A 77 10.37 -5.56 13.58
CA GLY A 77 9.99 -4.24 13.06
C GLY A 77 9.22 -4.25 11.74
N SER A 78 9.27 -3.15 11.02
CA SER A 78 8.44 -2.89 9.82
C SER A 78 9.22 -3.06 8.52
N GLY A 79 8.53 -3.47 7.45
CA GLY A 79 9.09 -3.54 6.11
C GLY A 79 8.12 -4.08 5.08
N ASP A 80 8.56 -4.05 3.83
CA ASP A 80 7.82 -4.62 2.71
C ASP A 80 7.91 -6.14 2.73
N LEU A 81 6.75 -6.79 2.60
CA LEU A 81 6.58 -8.23 2.51
C LEU A 81 6.05 -8.60 1.12
N THR A 82 6.69 -9.55 0.46
CA THR A 82 6.20 -10.17 -0.78
C THR A 82 6.10 -11.68 -0.56
N LEU A 83 4.96 -12.27 -0.90
CA LEU A 83 4.71 -13.70 -0.78
C LEU A 83 4.90 -14.37 -2.14
N SER A 84 5.32 -15.64 -2.16
CA SER A 84 5.42 -16.40 -3.41
C SER A 84 4.07 -16.70 -4.05
N THR A 85 2.97 -16.61 -3.29
CA THR A 85 1.60 -16.80 -3.78
C THR A 85 1.08 -15.59 -4.55
N GLU A 86 1.52 -14.38 -4.19
CA GLU A 86 1.17 -13.11 -4.83
C GLU A 86 2.47 -12.32 -5.15
N PRO A 87 3.30 -12.79 -6.10
CA PRO A 87 4.64 -12.24 -6.35
C PRO A 87 4.60 -10.85 -6.99
N ASP A 88 3.48 -10.43 -7.57
CA ASP A 88 3.25 -9.12 -8.17
C ASP A 88 2.80 -8.06 -7.16
N LYS A 89 2.59 -8.46 -5.89
CA LYS A 89 2.07 -7.60 -4.83
C LYS A 89 3.03 -7.46 -3.65
N VAL A 90 2.89 -6.33 -2.95
CA VAL A 90 3.65 -5.98 -1.76
C VAL A 90 2.68 -5.62 -0.64
N TYR A 91 2.92 -6.18 0.54
CA TYR A 91 2.27 -5.79 1.77
C TYR A 91 3.21 -4.90 2.57
N ARG A 92 2.67 -3.84 3.18
CA ARG A 92 3.37 -3.16 4.26
C ARG A 92 3.11 -3.95 5.53
N ALA A 93 4.16 -4.60 6.04
CA ALA A 93 4.06 -5.52 7.16
C ALA A 93 4.89 -5.04 8.36
N ARG A 94 4.45 -5.41 9.56
CA ARG A 94 5.22 -5.25 10.79
C ARG A 94 5.13 -6.53 11.60
N ILE A 95 6.27 -6.96 12.12
CA ILE A 95 6.32 -7.97 13.16
C ILE A 95 6.48 -7.23 14.48
N SER A 96 5.56 -7.48 15.41
CA SER A 96 5.56 -6.88 16.76
C SER A 96 5.31 -7.90 17.86
N ASN A 97 4.99 -9.13 17.50
CA ASN A 97 4.78 -10.23 18.42
C ASN A 97 6.11 -10.93 18.72
N ALA A 98 6.19 -11.56 19.89
CA ALA A 98 7.30 -12.46 20.19
C ALA A 98 7.23 -13.68 19.25
N ILE A 99 8.36 -14.05 18.66
CA ILE A 99 8.52 -15.28 17.89
C ILE A 99 9.13 -16.31 18.84
N SER A 100 8.33 -17.31 19.22
CA SER A 100 8.84 -18.48 19.95
C SER A 100 9.38 -19.49 18.93
N ILE A 101 10.68 -19.79 19.01
CA ILE A 101 11.30 -20.83 18.20
C ILE A 101 11.36 -22.08 19.07
N SER A 102 10.55 -23.08 18.74
CA SER A 102 10.49 -24.35 19.47
C SER A 102 11.28 -25.43 18.73
N ASP A 103 12.15 -26.12 19.47
CA ASP A 103 12.83 -27.34 19.01
C ASP A 103 11.79 -28.48 18.93
N VAL A 104 11.27 -28.77 17.73
CA VAL A 104 10.30 -29.87 17.55
C VAL A 104 11.01 -31.22 17.51
N ILE A 105 12.20 -31.25 16.91
CA ILE A 105 13.13 -32.41 16.86
C ILE A 105 14.54 -31.81 16.91
N TYR A 106 15.52 -32.48 17.55
CA TYR A 106 16.92 -32.02 17.75
C TYR A 106 17.67 -31.38 16.54
N LEU A 107 17.13 -31.46 15.32
CA LEU A 107 17.67 -30.84 14.10
C LEU A 107 16.70 -29.91 13.35
N TYR A 108 15.44 -29.80 13.78
CA TYR A 108 14.40 -29.02 13.10
C TYR A 108 13.68 -28.10 14.09
N ASN A 109 13.89 -26.81 13.88
CA ASN A 109 13.17 -25.74 14.54
C ASN A 109 11.89 -25.46 13.78
N SER A 110 10.75 -25.36 14.45
CA SER A 110 9.53 -24.78 13.88
C SER A 110 9.18 -23.49 14.60
N PHE A 111 8.69 -22.52 13.85
CA PHE A 111 8.24 -21.25 14.39
C PHE A 111 7.16 -20.65 13.49
N LEU A 112 6.24 -19.92 14.13
CA LEU A 112 5.18 -19.20 13.44
C LEU A 112 5.58 -17.73 13.33
N VAL A 113 5.66 -17.22 12.10
CA VAL A 113 5.89 -15.79 11.87
C VAL A 113 4.56 -15.12 11.61
N GLN A 114 4.22 -14.13 12.43
CA GLN A 114 2.96 -13.40 12.31
C GLN A 114 3.24 -11.97 11.86
N PHE A 115 2.81 -11.65 10.66
CA PHE A 115 2.94 -10.32 10.08
C PHE A 115 1.64 -9.55 10.28
N LYS A 116 1.68 -8.48 11.06
CA LYS A 116 0.59 -7.50 11.07
C LYS A 116 0.71 -6.65 9.82
N VAL A 117 -0.25 -6.75 8.91
CA VAL A 117 -0.23 -6.06 7.62
C VAL A 117 -1.25 -4.93 7.55
N PHE A 118 -0.91 -3.91 6.78
CA PHE A 118 -1.89 -2.92 6.34
C PHE A 118 -2.97 -3.58 5.47
N PRO A 119 -4.20 -3.03 5.43
CA PRO A 119 -5.33 -3.67 4.78
C PRO A 119 -5.16 -3.85 3.26
N PHE A 120 -4.33 -3.02 2.61
CA PHE A 120 -4.18 -3.02 1.16
C PHE A 120 -2.84 -3.58 0.71
N LYS A 121 -2.89 -4.33 -0.40
CA LYS A 121 -1.74 -4.77 -1.18
C LYS A 121 -1.42 -3.74 -2.25
N TYR A 122 -0.13 -3.49 -2.49
CA TYR A 122 0.35 -2.54 -3.51
C TYR A 122 1.08 -3.26 -4.63
N SER A 123 1.11 -2.66 -5.82
CA SER A 123 1.85 -3.20 -6.97
C SER A 123 3.36 -3.24 -6.68
N LEU A 124 4.00 -4.41 -6.86
CA LEU A 124 5.45 -4.55 -6.76
C LEU A 124 6.18 -3.65 -7.77
N ASN A 125 5.61 -3.53 -8.98
CA ASN A 125 6.17 -2.69 -10.04
C ASN A 125 6.15 -1.21 -9.66
N ALA A 126 5.11 -0.75 -8.96
CA ALA A 126 5.06 0.62 -8.45
C ALA A 126 6.15 0.87 -7.39
N VAL A 127 6.42 -0.11 -6.51
CA VAL A 127 7.38 0.05 -5.41
C VAL A 127 8.83 -0.13 -5.85
N ARG A 128 9.13 -1.09 -6.74
CA ARG A 128 10.52 -1.45 -7.08
C ARG A 128 11.05 -0.81 -8.36
N SER A 129 10.23 -0.74 -9.40
CA SER A 129 10.68 -0.32 -10.74
C SER A 129 10.03 0.97 -11.24
N HIS A 130 9.02 1.48 -10.51
CA HIS A 130 8.18 2.61 -10.92
C HIS A 130 7.55 2.41 -12.31
N ALA A 131 7.42 1.16 -12.77
CA ALA A 131 6.95 0.84 -14.12
C ALA A 131 5.45 1.11 -14.33
N ASP A 132 4.70 1.33 -13.24
CA ASP A 132 3.31 1.77 -13.30
C ASP A 132 3.17 3.30 -13.40
N ASN A 133 4.27 4.07 -13.30
CA ASN A 133 4.23 5.52 -13.39
C ASN A 133 3.85 5.97 -14.80
N LEU A 134 3.05 7.03 -14.86
CA LEU A 134 2.53 7.57 -16.10
C LEU A 134 3.01 9.01 -16.27
N VAL A 135 3.33 9.39 -17.51
CA VAL A 135 3.59 10.78 -17.88
C VAL A 135 2.51 11.22 -18.85
N LEU A 136 1.75 12.24 -18.45
CA LEU A 136 0.63 12.78 -19.21
C LEU A 136 1.03 14.14 -19.78
N THR A 137 1.01 14.28 -21.10
CA THR A 137 1.19 15.55 -21.80
C THR A 137 -0.12 16.06 -22.41
N VAL A 138 -1.14 15.21 -22.46
CA VAL A 138 -2.50 15.53 -22.91
C VAL A 138 -3.52 14.92 -21.94
N PRO A 139 -4.72 15.52 -21.81
CA PRO A 139 -5.82 14.91 -21.08
C PRO A 139 -6.10 13.48 -21.56
N THR A 140 -6.35 12.56 -20.63
CA THR A 140 -6.52 11.15 -20.94
C THR A 140 -7.41 10.44 -19.93
N SER A 141 -7.66 9.15 -20.17
CA SER A 141 -8.31 8.27 -19.22
C SER A 141 -7.38 7.12 -18.87
N ILE A 142 -7.21 6.86 -17.57
CA ILE A 142 -6.39 5.75 -17.06
C ILE A 142 -7.27 4.75 -16.34
N LYS A 143 -6.98 3.46 -16.51
CA LYS A 143 -7.71 2.39 -15.82
C LYS A 143 -6.98 2.01 -14.53
N ASN A 144 -7.65 2.12 -13.39
CA ASN A 144 -7.16 1.54 -12.15
C ASN A 144 -7.14 0.01 -12.29
N LYS A 145 -5.94 -0.58 -12.15
CA LYS A 145 -5.69 -2.03 -12.24
C LYS A 145 -6.05 -2.79 -10.95
N GLY A 146 -6.25 -2.04 -9.87
CA GLY A 146 -6.59 -2.50 -8.53
C GLY A 146 -8.03 -2.99 -8.38
N SER A 147 -8.32 -3.54 -7.19
CA SER A 147 -9.68 -3.90 -6.77
C SER A 147 -10.30 -2.89 -5.81
N VAL A 148 -9.58 -1.85 -5.43
CA VAL A 148 -10.04 -0.74 -4.58
C VAL A 148 -9.45 0.58 -5.09
N TYR A 149 -10.00 1.71 -4.64
CA TYR A 149 -9.47 3.03 -4.95
C TYR A 149 -7.98 3.12 -4.56
N SER A 150 -7.24 3.96 -5.27
CA SER A 150 -5.84 4.25 -4.96
C SER A 150 -5.64 5.74 -4.65
N GLU A 151 -4.63 6.03 -3.83
CA GLU A 151 -4.27 7.39 -3.44
C GLU A 151 -2.92 7.73 -4.09
N PRO A 152 -2.95 8.35 -5.28
CA PRO A 152 -1.77 8.57 -6.08
C PRO A 152 -0.83 9.61 -5.48
N THR A 153 0.39 9.65 -6.00
CA THR A 153 1.27 10.82 -5.93
C THR A 153 1.32 11.45 -7.31
N ILE A 154 0.98 12.73 -7.41
CA ILE A 154 0.81 13.44 -8.69
C ILE A 154 1.73 14.66 -8.69
N THR A 155 2.71 14.68 -9.59
CA THR A 155 3.60 15.83 -9.80
C THR A 155 3.21 16.55 -11.06
N ILE A 156 2.85 17.83 -10.93
CA ILE A 156 2.36 18.66 -12.03
C ILE A 156 3.43 19.68 -12.37
N HIS A 157 3.94 19.63 -13.59
CA HIS A 157 4.92 20.57 -14.11
C HIS A 157 4.21 21.70 -14.84
N GLY A 158 4.49 22.94 -14.45
CA GLY A 158 3.75 24.10 -14.95
C GLY A 158 4.03 25.37 -14.17
N ALA A 159 3.28 26.43 -14.48
CA ALA A 159 3.41 27.71 -13.81
C ALA A 159 2.06 28.43 -13.66
N GLY A 160 1.93 29.24 -12.61
CA GLY A 160 0.73 30.01 -12.32
C GLY A 160 -0.35 29.20 -11.62
N ASN A 161 -1.61 29.61 -11.78
CA ASN A 161 -2.74 28.89 -11.22
C ASN A 161 -3.12 27.73 -12.14
N ILE A 162 -3.26 26.54 -11.57
CA ILE A 162 -3.55 25.29 -12.27
C ILE A 162 -4.73 24.62 -11.56
N THR A 163 -5.63 24.03 -12.32
CA THR A 163 -6.66 23.14 -11.77
C THR A 163 -6.48 21.77 -12.38
N LEU A 164 -6.12 20.79 -11.55
CA LEU A 164 -6.18 19.37 -11.93
C LEU A 164 -7.63 18.90 -11.79
N ILE A 165 -8.12 18.13 -12.74
CA ILE A 165 -9.49 17.62 -12.76
C ILE A 165 -9.41 16.09 -12.87
N ILE A 166 -9.94 15.38 -11.87
CA ILE A 166 -10.05 13.91 -11.92
C ILE A 166 -11.51 13.52 -11.73
N ASN A 167 -12.08 12.79 -12.69
CA ASN A 167 -13.49 12.36 -12.67
C ASN A 167 -14.49 13.52 -12.47
N GLY A 168 -14.14 14.72 -12.94
CA GLY A 168 -14.94 15.94 -12.77
C GLY A 168 -14.72 16.68 -11.44
N THR A 169 -13.94 16.12 -10.52
CA THR A 169 -13.55 16.80 -9.26
C THR A 169 -12.34 17.70 -9.49
N ASN A 170 -12.43 18.94 -9.03
CA ASN A 170 -11.40 19.97 -9.21
C ASN A 170 -10.43 20.03 -8.02
N TYR A 171 -9.15 20.04 -8.33
CA TYR A 171 -8.03 20.16 -7.40
C TYR A 171 -7.20 21.39 -7.78
N GLY A 172 -7.52 22.53 -7.16
CA GLY A 172 -6.91 23.82 -7.46
C GLY A 172 -5.52 23.99 -6.81
N LEU A 173 -4.60 24.56 -7.57
CA LEU A 173 -3.21 24.84 -7.19
C LEU A 173 -2.88 26.29 -7.53
N LEU A 174 -2.48 27.06 -6.52
CA LEU A 174 -2.23 28.50 -6.64
C LEU A 174 -0.73 28.79 -6.76
N GLY A 175 -0.35 29.65 -7.72
CA GLY A 175 1.02 30.14 -7.84
C GLY A 175 2.07 29.01 -7.92
N VAL A 176 1.81 28.00 -8.76
CA VAL A 176 2.77 26.95 -9.06
C VAL A 176 3.97 27.57 -9.78
N ALA A 177 5.18 27.13 -9.42
CA ALA A 177 6.43 27.57 -10.01
C ALA A 177 7.28 26.35 -10.38
N GLU A 178 7.43 26.09 -11.67
CA GLU A 178 8.05 24.91 -12.30
C GLU A 178 7.29 23.60 -12.08
N TYR A 179 7.04 23.22 -10.82
CA TYR A 179 6.25 22.05 -10.48
C TYR A 179 5.70 22.09 -9.05
N ILE A 180 4.73 21.23 -8.78
CA ILE A 180 4.18 20.97 -7.45
C ILE A 180 3.72 19.52 -7.37
N THR A 181 3.88 18.89 -6.22
CA THR A 181 3.51 17.49 -5.98
C THR A 181 2.38 17.40 -4.97
N ILE A 182 1.34 16.66 -5.31
CA ILE A 182 0.25 16.27 -4.42
C ILE A 182 0.47 14.80 -4.03
N ASN A 183 0.60 14.50 -2.74
CA ASN A 183 0.65 13.14 -2.23
C ASN A 183 -0.65 12.84 -1.47
N SER A 184 -1.55 12.11 -2.11
CA SER A 184 -2.88 11.83 -1.55
C SER A 184 -2.84 10.91 -0.34
N GLU A 185 -1.87 10.00 -0.27
CA GLU A 185 -1.74 9.08 0.88
C GLU A 185 -1.26 9.80 2.14
N MET A 186 -0.39 10.81 1.99
CA MET A 186 0.09 11.64 3.11
C MET A 186 -0.79 12.87 3.36
N MET A 187 -1.70 13.18 2.44
CA MET A 187 -2.49 14.41 2.45
C MET A 187 -1.60 15.67 2.52
N GLU A 188 -0.54 15.68 1.70
CA GLU A 188 0.41 16.79 1.62
C GLU A 188 0.63 17.26 0.19
N VAL A 189 0.86 18.56 0.05
CA VAL A 189 1.26 19.22 -1.18
C VAL A 189 2.62 19.89 -0.94
N TYR A 190 3.58 19.66 -1.81
CA TYR A 190 4.96 20.13 -1.61
C TYR A 190 5.72 20.38 -2.93
N LYS A 191 6.83 21.10 -2.83
CA LYS A 191 7.87 21.20 -3.88
C LYS A 191 9.21 20.79 -3.27
N GLY A 192 9.74 19.63 -3.67
CA GLY A 192 10.93 19.07 -3.04
C GLY A 192 10.68 18.76 -1.56
N LYS A 193 11.34 19.48 -0.65
CA LYS A 193 11.13 19.36 0.80
C LYS A 193 10.27 20.49 1.40
N VAL A 194 9.79 21.41 0.57
CA VAL A 194 9.05 22.60 1.02
C VAL A 194 7.56 22.32 1.00
N ASN A 195 6.91 22.42 2.16
CA ASN A 195 5.47 22.33 2.27
C ASN A 195 4.79 23.45 1.45
N CYS A 196 3.77 23.09 0.70
CA CYS A 196 2.98 23.95 -0.17
C CYS A 196 1.47 23.72 0.04
N ASN A 197 1.04 23.23 1.21
CA ASN A 197 -0.38 22.98 1.50
C ASN A 197 -1.23 24.26 1.36
N ASN A 198 -0.65 25.42 1.66
CA ASN A 198 -1.29 26.73 1.47
C ASN A 198 -1.59 27.08 0.00
N LYS A 199 -1.03 26.34 -0.97
CA LYS A 199 -1.30 26.50 -2.40
C LYS A 199 -2.41 25.58 -2.91
N PHE A 200 -2.88 24.64 -2.09
CA PHE A 200 -3.91 23.67 -2.46
C PHE A 200 -5.28 24.15 -1.98
N SER A 201 -6.26 24.19 -2.87
CA SER A 201 -7.57 24.81 -2.58
C SER A 201 -8.75 23.84 -2.55
N ALA A 202 -8.51 22.53 -2.68
CA ALA A 202 -9.56 21.51 -2.59
C ALA A 202 -9.69 20.99 -1.14
N LEU A 203 -10.89 20.48 -0.82
CA LEU A 203 -11.19 19.91 0.50
C LEU A 203 -10.53 18.53 0.67
N ASP A 204 -10.55 17.74 -0.39
CA ASP A 204 -10.07 16.36 -0.39
C ASP A 204 -8.89 16.19 -1.35
N PHE A 205 -8.15 15.11 -1.15
CA PHE A 205 -7.02 14.74 -2.00
C PHE A 205 -7.46 13.84 -3.17
N PRO A 206 -6.77 13.93 -4.32
CA PRO A 206 -7.09 13.11 -5.49
C PRO A 206 -7.13 11.62 -5.19
N ARG A 207 -8.14 10.92 -5.71
CA ARG A 207 -8.24 9.45 -5.70
C ARG A 207 -8.45 8.93 -7.11
N LEU A 208 -7.92 7.74 -7.38
CA LEU A 208 -8.22 7.00 -8.61
C LEU A 208 -9.14 5.84 -8.24
N GLU A 209 -10.40 5.98 -8.63
CA GLU A 209 -11.46 5.00 -8.38
C GLU A 209 -11.25 3.72 -9.19
N VAL A 210 -11.91 2.64 -8.79
CA VAL A 210 -11.87 1.38 -9.55
C VAL A 210 -12.48 1.60 -10.93
N GLY A 211 -11.80 1.11 -11.97
CA GLY A 211 -12.23 1.30 -13.36
C GLY A 211 -11.55 2.50 -14.03
N MET A 212 -12.25 3.15 -14.95
CA MET A 212 -11.70 4.26 -15.74
C MET A 212 -11.75 5.57 -14.97
N ASN A 213 -10.63 6.29 -14.96
CA ASN A 213 -10.50 7.61 -14.36
C ASN A 213 -10.13 8.62 -15.45
N THR A 214 -10.93 9.67 -15.62
CA THR A 214 -10.61 10.77 -16.54
C THR A 214 -9.72 11.78 -15.83
N ILE A 215 -8.64 12.19 -16.50
CA ILE A 215 -7.67 13.16 -15.98
C ILE A 215 -7.50 14.28 -17.01
N SER A 216 -7.79 15.49 -16.59
CA SER A 216 -7.60 16.71 -17.37
C SER A 216 -7.14 17.86 -16.47
N TRP A 217 -6.83 19.01 -17.06
CA TRP A 217 -6.38 20.16 -16.30
C TRP A 217 -6.62 21.47 -17.06
N THR A 218 -6.57 22.57 -16.33
CA THR A 218 -6.52 23.93 -16.88
C THR A 218 -5.28 24.65 -16.35
N GLY A 219 -4.89 25.74 -17.02
CA GLY A 219 -3.69 26.50 -16.70
C GLY A 219 -2.47 26.06 -17.53
N ASN A 220 -1.31 26.63 -17.22
CA ASN A 220 -0.07 26.36 -17.96
C ASN A 220 0.63 25.13 -17.38
N VAL A 221 0.34 23.96 -17.96
CA VAL A 221 0.91 22.66 -17.59
C VAL A 221 1.66 22.08 -18.77
N THR A 222 2.90 21.63 -18.54
CA THR A 222 3.75 21.00 -19.55
C THR A 222 3.64 19.48 -19.52
N LYS A 223 3.57 18.89 -18.33
CA LYS A 223 3.31 17.46 -18.11
C LYS A 223 2.81 17.21 -16.69
N ILE A 224 2.18 16.05 -16.51
CA ILE A 224 1.83 15.50 -15.19
C ILE A 224 2.45 14.12 -15.07
N GLU A 225 3.19 13.90 -13.99
CA GLU A 225 3.69 12.58 -13.60
C GLU A 225 2.75 11.99 -12.55
N VAL A 226 2.25 10.79 -12.79
CA VAL A 226 1.31 10.10 -11.89
C VAL A 226 1.96 8.81 -11.42
N GLU A 227 2.16 8.71 -10.12
CA GLU A 227 2.43 7.48 -9.39
C GLU A 227 1.08 6.95 -8.87
N PRO A 228 0.42 6.03 -9.58
CA PRO A 228 -0.96 5.69 -9.28
C PRO A 228 -1.12 4.92 -7.96
N LYS A 229 -0.08 4.17 -7.54
CA LYS A 229 -0.08 3.33 -6.33
C LYS A 229 -1.29 2.38 -6.27
N TRP A 230 -1.50 1.58 -7.32
CA TRP A 230 -2.61 0.62 -7.43
C TRP A 230 -2.74 -0.27 -6.18
N ARG A 231 -3.98 -0.45 -5.72
CA ARG A 231 -4.32 -1.15 -4.48
C ARG A 231 -5.23 -2.34 -4.71
N TRP A 232 -5.03 -3.40 -3.92
CA TRP A 232 -5.93 -4.55 -3.86
C TRP A 232 -6.31 -4.86 -2.41
N LEU A 233 -7.56 -5.32 -2.24
CA LEU A 233 -8.04 -5.99 -1.03
C LEU A 233 -7.40 -7.39 -0.90
#